data_AF-A0ABD0QLG5-F1
#
_entry.id   AF-A0ABD0QLG5-F1
#
_cell.length_a   1.000
_cell.length_b   1.000
_cell.length_c   1.000
_cell.angle_alpha   90.00
_cell.angle_beta   90.00
_cell.angle_gamma   90.00
#
_symmetry.space_group_name_H-M   'P 1'
#
loop_
_entity.id
_entity.type
_entity.pdbx_description
1 polymer ?
#
loop_
_entity_poly.entity_id
_entity_poly.type
_entity_poly.pdbx_seq_one_letter_code
_entity_poly.pdbx_strand_id
1 'polypeptide(L)'
;MYRDPESKKVLQEWLKEREELRAVTKNLFNPHFGSIFRTCHNPTYFSRRLCRFSDLYMASISCLLNYDLSYTFYPRRTPLQHEAPLWMDQLCTGCMKTPFLEEMAHIR
;
A
#
# COMPACT_ATOMS: atom_id res chain seq x y z
N MET A 1 1.29 0.19 31.64
CA MET A 1 0.64 -0.82 30.77
C MET A 1 -0.85 -0.74 30.98
N TYR A 2 -1.62 -0.29 29.98
CA TYR A 2 -3.09 -0.26 30.02
C TYR A 2 -3.62 -1.70 30.01
N ARG A 3 -4.06 -2.17 31.18
CA ARG A 3 -4.64 -3.51 31.41
C ARG A 3 -6.02 -3.43 32.07
N ASP A 4 -6.49 -2.22 32.32
CA ASP A 4 -7.80 -1.93 32.88
C ASP A 4 -8.91 -2.44 31.95
N PRO A 5 -10.09 -2.73 32.51
CA PRO A 5 -11.21 -3.29 31.74
C PRO A 5 -11.70 -2.39 30.61
N GLU A 6 -11.60 -1.07 30.76
CA GLU A 6 -12.06 -0.10 29.77
C GLU A 6 -11.15 -0.10 28.54
N SER A 7 -9.83 -0.03 28.73
CA SER A 7 -8.85 -0.12 27.65
C SER A 7 -8.94 -1.45 26.89
N LYS A 8 -9.24 -2.54 27.59
CA LYS A 8 -9.48 -3.84 26.95
C LYS A 8 -10.74 -3.81 26.08
N LYS A 9 -11.82 -3.13 26.49
CA LYS A 9 -13.04 -3.00 25.67
C LYS A 9 -12.76 -2.22 24.39
N VAL A 10 -12.10 -1.07 24.50
CA VAL A 10 -11.71 -0.25 23.34
C VAL A 10 -10.84 -1.05 22.36
N LEU A 11 -9.86 -1.80 22.87
CA LEU A 11 -9.02 -2.66 22.02
C LEU A 11 -9.85 -3.73 21.30
N GLN A 12 -10.83 -4.34 21.96
CA GLN A 12 -11.71 -5.34 21.32
C GLN A 12 -12.57 -4.71 20.22
N GLU A 13 -13.10 -3.51 20.46
CA GLU A 13 -13.86 -2.77 19.46
C GLU A 13 -13.01 -2.47 18.22
N TRP A 14 -11.78 -1.98 18.40
CA TRP A 14 -10.85 -1.75 17.28
C TRP A 14 -10.43 -3.02 16.56
N LEU A 15 -10.24 -4.13 17.29
CA LEU A 15 -9.93 -5.42 16.66
C LEU A 15 -11.09 -5.91 15.80
N LYS A 16 -12.33 -5.72 16.26
CA LYS A 16 -13.55 -6.06 15.53
C LYS A 16 -13.69 -5.19 14.27
N GLU A 17 -13.57 -3.88 14.41
CA GLU A 17 -13.60 -2.94 13.28
C GLU A 17 -12.54 -3.28 12.23
N ARG A 18 -11.30 -3.55 12.66
CA ARG A 18 -10.22 -3.97 11.76
C ARG A 18 -10.57 -5.25 11.00
N GLU A 19 -11.22 -6.21 11.64
CA GLU A 19 -11.60 -7.47 11.00
C GLU A 19 -12.72 -7.28 9.98
N GLU A 20 -13.71 -6.45 10.30
CA GLU A 20 -14.78 -6.06 9.36
C GLU A 20 -14.20 -5.40 8.11
N LEU A 21 -13.28 -4.44 8.27
CA LEU A 21 -12.60 -3.77 7.15
C LEU A 21 -11.78 -4.76 6.31
N ARG A 22 -11.10 -5.71 6.94
CA ARG A 22 -10.35 -6.77 6.23
C ARG A 22 -11.27 -7.66 5.41
N ALA A 23 -12.41 -8.05 5.97
CA ALA A 23 -13.40 -8.88 5.26
C ALA A 23 -13.97 -8.14 4.05
N VAL A 24 -14.38 -6.88 4.22
CA VAL A 24 -14.90 -6.04 3.12
C VAL A 24 -13.86 -5.86 2.02
N THR A 25 -12.62 -5.54 2.39
CA THR A 25 -11.54 -5.32 1.40
C THR A 25 -11.19 -6.61 0.66
N LYS A 26 -11.22 -7.76 1.35
CA LYS A 26 -10.96 -9.07 0.74
C LYS A 26 -12.03 -9.43 -0.30
N ASN A 27 -13.28 -9.05 -0.06
CA ASN A 27 -14.40 -9.33 -0.96
C ASN A 27 -14.36 -8.53 -2.28
N LEU A 28 -13.49 -7.51 -2.39
CA LEU A 28 -13.26 -6.78 -3.65
C LEU A 28 -12.43 -7.57 -4.67
N PHE A 29 -11.74 -8.62 -4.22
CA PHE A 29 -10.90 -9.45 -5.07
C PHE A 29 -11.62 -10.73 -5.48
N ASN A 30 -10.98 -11.49 -6.37
CA ASN A 30 -11.50 -12.79 -6.77
C ASN A 30 -11.74 -13.67 -5.52
N PRO A 31 -12.95 -14.25 -5.34
CA PRO A 31 -13.29 -14.98 -4.12
C PRO A 31 -12.48 -16.26 -3.92
N HIS A 32 -11.94 -16.85 -4.99
CA HIS A 32 -11.18 -18.10 -4.94
C HIS A 32 -9.67 -17.86 -4.79
N PHE A 33 -9.12 -16.89 -5.51
CA PHE A 33 -7.67 -16.66 -5.59
C PHE A 33 -7.20 -15.37 -4.91
N GLY A 34 -8.12 -14.48 -4.55
CA GLY A 34 -7.80 -13.17 -4.00
C GLY A 34 -7.07 -12.27 -5.02
N SER A 35 -6.19 -11.42 -4.50
CA SER A 35 -5.36 -10.55 -5.32
C SER A 35 -4.22 -11.34 -5.98
N ILE A 36 -4.01 -11.13 -7.27
CA ILE A 36 -2.84 -11.66 -7.97
C ILE A 36 -1.52 -11.10 -7.40
N PHE A 37 -1.56 -9.93 -6.74
CA PHE A 37 -0.35 -9.24 -6.29
C PHE A 37 0.04 -9.50 -4.83
N ARG A 38 -0.94 -9.74 -3.95
CA ARG A 38 -0.67 -9.84 -2.50
C ARG A 38 -1.61 -10.82 -1.80
N THR A 39 -1.08 -11.51 -0.79
CA THR A 39 -1.86 -12.25 0.20
C THR A 39 -1.59 -11.66 1.59
N CYS A 40 -2.60 -11.05 2.20
CA CYS A 40 -2.47 -10.30 3.45
C CYS A 40 -1.37 -9.22 3.34
N HIS A 41 -0.25 -9.40 4.05
CA HIS A 41 0.87 -8.47 4.05
C HIS A 41 1.98 -8.86 3.05
N ASN A 42 1.92 -10.06 2.45
CA ASN A 42 3.03 -10.62 1.68
C ASN A 42 2.77 -10.56 0.16
N PRO A 43 3.77 -10.17 -0.66
CA PRO A 43 3.64 -10.25 -2.11
C PRO A 43 3.54 -11.71 -2.57
N THR A 44 2.73 -11.96 -3.59
CA THR A 44 2.61 -13.29 -4.20
C THR A 44 3.89 -13.66 -4.96
N TYR A 45 3.99 -14.94 -5.35
CA TYR A 45 5.04 -15.39 -6.25
C TYR A 45 5.04 -14.63 -7.59
N PHE A 46 3.85 -14.33 -8.12
CA PHE A 46 3.69 -13.52 -9.33
C PHE A 46 4.31 -12.14 -9.16
N SER A 47 3.96 -11.40 -8.09
CA SER A 47 4.55 -10.08 -7.81
C SER A 47 6.06 -10.12 -7.68
N ARG A 48 6.61 -11.12 -6.98
CA ARG A 48 8.06 -11.25 -6.82
C ARG A 48 8.77 -11.48 -8.15
N ARG A 49 8.18 -12.30 -9.05
CA ARG A 49 8.72 -12.51 -10.39
C ARG A 49 8.58 -11.25 -11.24
N LEU A 50 7.44 -10.58 -11.20
CA LEU A 50 7.20 -9.34 -11.91
C LEU A 50 8.27 -8.29 -11.56
N CYS A 51 8.44 -7.98 -10.27
CA CYS A 51 9.44 -7.02 -9.81
C CYS A 51 10.90 -7.41 -10.14
N ARG A 52 11.18 -8.69 -10.40
CA ARG A 52 12.53 -9.17 -10.73
C ARG A 52 12.82 -9.17 -12.23
N PHE A 53 11.81 -9.41 -13.06
CA PHE A 53 11.99 -9.66 -14.49
C PHE A 53 11.48 -8.54 -15.39
N SER A 54 10.62 -7.65 -14.89
CA SER A 54 10.15 -6.49 -15.65
C SER A 54 10.62 -5.20 -15.01
N ASP A 55 11.32 -4.36 -15.78
CA ASP A 55 11.65 -3.00 -15.37
C ASP A 55 10.40 -2.10 -15.33
N LEU A 56 9.43 -2.37 -16.20
CA LEU A 56 8.16 -1.65 -16.29
C LEU A 56 6.98 -2.62 -16.41
N TYR A 57 5.93 -2.37 -15.63
CA TYR A 57 4.67 -3.10 -15.68
C TYR A 57 3.51 -2.12 -15.86
N MET A 58 2.59 -2.48 -16.75
CA MET A 58 1.38 -1.71 -17.05
C MET A 58 0.27 -2.65 -17.50
N ALA A 59 -0.98 -2.18 -17.46
CA ALA A 59 -2.13 -2.97 -17.89
C ALA A 59 -2.15 -3.23 -19.41
N SER A 60 -1.62 -2.29 -20.21
CA SER A 60 -1.53 -2.40 -21.67
C SER A 60 -0.38 -1.57 -22.21
N ILE A 61 0.25 -2.00 -23.31
CA ILE A 61 1.32 -1.25 -24.01
C ILE A 61 0.86 0.16 -24.38
N SER A 62 -0.42 0.34 -24.71
CA SER A 62 -0.99 1.66 -25.04
C SER A 62 -0.83 2.69 -23.92
N CYS A 63 -0.61 2.27 -22.67
CA CYS A 63 -0.31 3.19 -21.58
C CYS A 63 0.98 3.99 -21.81
N LEU A 64 1.92 3.49 -22.62
CA LEU A 64 3.13 4.22 -23.02
C LEU A 64 2.83 5.46 -23.85
N LEU A 65 1.69 5.52 -24.54
CA LEU A 65 1.29 6.68 -25.35
C LEU A 65 0.97 7.92 -24.51
N ASN A 66 0.83 7.76 -23.19
CA ASN A 66 0.63 8.87 -22.26
C ASN A 66 1.96 9.52 -21.81
N TYR A 67 3.10 9.06 -22.33
CA TYR A 67 4.42 9.56 -21.98
C TYR A 67 5.13 10.08 -23.23
N ASP A 68 5.94 11.11 -23.04
CA ASP A 68 6.85 11.58 -24.09
C ASP A 68 7.91 10.52 -24.42
N LEU A 69 8.39 10.51 -25.67
CA LEU A 69 9.43 9.57 -26.11
C LEU A 69 10.76 9.76 -25.37
N SER A 70 10.98 10.95 -24.78
CA SER A 70 12.16 11.27 -23.96
C SER A 70 11.91 11.07 -22.45
N TYR A 71 10.80 10.45 -22.06
CA TYR A 71 10.46 10.26 -20.66
C TYR A 71 11.35 9.21 -19.99
N THR A 72 11.97 9.57 -18.87
CA THR A 72 12.80 8.67 -18.06
C THR A 72 12.01 8.17 -16.85
N PHE A 73 11.81 6.86 -16.75
CA PHE A 73 11.16 6.22 -15.60
C PHE A 73 12.16 6.05 -14.44
N TYR A 74 11.81 6.54 -13.25
CA TYR A 74 12.60 6.39 -12.03
C TYR A 74 11.92 5.41 -11.05
N PRO A 75 12.52 4.25 -10.74
CA PRO A 75 11.94 3.31 -9.80
C PRO A 75 11.96 3.86 -8.37
N ARG A 76 10.90 3.57 -7.61
CA ARG A 76 10.80 3.95 -6.20
C ARG A 76 11.61 3.00 -5.32
N ARG A 77 12.29 3.55 -4.32
CA ARG A 77 12.98 2.73 -3.31
C ARG A 77 11.96 2.10 -2.36
N THR A 78 12.10 0.80 -2.12
CA THR A 78 11.39 0.12 -1.03
C THR A 78 12.31 0.08 0.18
N PRO A 79 11.99 0.80 1.28
CA PRO A 79 12.87 0.85 2.43
C PRO A 79 12.94 -0.51 3.14
N LEU A 80 14.10 -0.80 3.72
CA LEU A 80 14.28 -1.97 4.58
C LEU A 80 13.53 -1.78 5.91
N GLN A 81 13.26 -2.88 6.62
CA GLN A 81 12.47 -2.84 7.86
C GLN A 81 13.05 -1.96 8.98
N HIS A 82 14.36 -1.72 8.95
CA HIS A 82 15.07 -0.87 9.91
C HIS A 82 15.30 0.56 9.38
N GLU A 83 14.96 0.83 8.13
CA GLU A 83 15.05 2.16 7.56
C GLU A 83 13.83 2.97 7.98
N ALA A 84 14.02 4.27 8.21
CA ALA A 84 12.91 5.17 8.50
C ALA A 84 11.91 5.12 7.34
N PRO A 85 10.59 5.01 7.59
CA PRO A 85 9.60 5.11 6.53
C PRO A 85 9.76 6.46 5.84
N LEU A 86 10.18 6.45 4.57
CA LEU A 86 10.13 7.63 3.72
C LEU A 86 8.66 7.86 3.33
N TRP A 87 7.85 8.31 4.30
CA TRP A 87 6.41 8.54 4.15
C TRP A 87 6.07 9.54 3.04
N MET A 88 7.05 10.37 2.64
CA MET A 88 6.91 11.29 1.50
C MET A 88 6.82 10.59 0.14
N ASP A 89 7.30 9.34 0.00
CA ASP A 89 7.35 8.67 -1.29
C ASP A 89 6.13 7.78 -1.62
N GLN A 90 5.20 7.59 -0.66
CA GLN A 90 4.03 6.72 -0.86
C GLN A 90 2.77 7.42 -1.40
N LEU A 91 2.75 8.75 -1.51
CA LEU A 91 1.54 9.51 -1.90
C LEU A 91 1.23 9.53 -3.40
N CYS A 92 2.05 8.90 -4.25
CA CYS A 92 1.91 8.98 -5.70
C CYS A 92 1.51 7.65 -6.36
N THR A 93 0.54 6.93 -5.79
CA THR A 93 -0.36 6.06 -6.58
C THR A 93 -1.53 6.91 -7.09
N GLY A 94 -1.26 7.75 -8.09
CA GLY A 94 -2.26 8.22 -9.07
C GLY A 94 -3.61 8.80 -8.60
N CYS A 95 -3.81 9.19 -7.35
CA CYS A 95 -5.05 9.82 -6.90
C CYS A 95 -4.78 10.87 -5.81
N MET A 96 -4.90 12.14 -6.23
CA MET A 96 -5.14 13.38 -5.49
C MET A 96 -4.43 13.65 -4.15
N LYS A 97 -3.75 14.79 -4.14
CA LYS A 97 -3.20 15.53 -3.00
C LYS A 97 -4.15 15.52 -1.79
N THR A 98 -3.71 15.01 -0.65
CA THR A 98 -4.35 15.30 0.64
C THR A 98 -3.86 16.66 1.16
N PRO A 99 -4.75 17.61 1.49
CA PRO A 99 -4.37 18.97 1.90
C PRO A 99 -3.88 19.11 3.36
N PHE A 100 -3.77 18.01 4.12
CA PHE A 100 -3.47 18.04 5.56
C PHE A 100 -1.98 17.94 5.93
N LEU A 101 -1.07 18.13 4.95
CA LEU A 101 0.35 17.83 5.14
C LEU A 101 1.14 18.86 5.97
N GLU A 102 0.62 20.09 6.13
CA GLU A 102 1.33 21.14 6.88
C GLU A 102 1.34 20.90 8.40
N GLU A 103 0.29 20.31 8.97
CA GLU A 103 0.20 20.10 10.43
C GLU A 103 1.07 18.94 10.94
N MET A 104 1.40 17.95 10.10
CA MET A 104 2.13 16.75 10.52
C MET A 104 3.65 16.94 10.57
N ALA A 105 4.19 18.03 10.02
CA ALA A 105 5.61 18.33 10.01
C ALA A 105 6.14 18.91 11.34
N HIS A 106 5.27 19.16 12.31
CA HIS A 106 5.61 19.84 13.56
C HIS A 106 5.58 18.97 14.82
N ILE A 107 5.31 17.66 14.69
CA ILE A 107 5.39 16.75 15.81
C ILE A 107 6.82 16.20 15.88
N ARG A 108 7.63 16.82 16.75
CA ARG A 108 8.96 16.35 17.15
C ARG A 108 8.89 15.68 18.50
#